data_AF-A0A2W5ZUC4-F1
#
_entry.id   AF-A0A2W5ZUC4-F1
#
_cell.length_a   1.000
_cell.length_b   1.000
_cell.length_c   1.000
_cell.angle_alpha   90.00
_cell.angle_beta   90.00
_cell.angle_gamma   90.00
#
_symmetry.space_group_name_H-M   'P 1'
#
loop_
_entity.id
_entity.type
_entity.pdbx_description
1 polymer ?
#
loop_
_entity_poly.entity_id
_entity_poly.type
_entity_poly.pdbx_seq_one_letter_code
_entity_poly.pdbx_strand_id
1 'polypeptide(L)'
;MYESLIITRMNIEQLAWVCAITEFDTFEEVIAQSTTKSLSALKILYPSSGEFYGWLSSHAHWEFEAHRKAFDFSSDDIFTMLATHEFKLVAFVALVVFYDVFLKALETIRASPRKAEAEKTSIDDSEFTPLAMMHAIKAISPDSPEIAQLSRFLVGSKH
;
A
#
# COMPACT_ATOMS: atom_id res chain seq x y z
N MET A 1 -7.58 -8.21 -10.40
CA MET A 1 -6.77 -6.98 -10.21
C MET A 1 -7.30 -6.15 -9.05
N TYR A 2 -8.55 -5.71 -9.08
CA TYR A 2 -9.12 -4.93 -7.96
C TYR A 2 -9.04 -5.67 -6.62
N GLU A 3 -9.17 -7.00 -6.64
CA GLU A 3 -8.94 -7.85 -5.47
C GLU A 3 -7.57 -7.64 -4.83
N SER A 4 -6.47 -7.53 -5.60
CA SER A 4 -5.16 -7.29 -5.00
C SER A 4 -5.04 -5.91 -4.37
N LEU A 5 -5.70 -4.89 -4.94
CA LEU A 5 -5.74 -3.55 -4.35
C LEU A 5 -6.61 -3.52 -3.08
N ILE A 6 -7.73 -4.24 -3.07
CA ILE A 6 -8.60 -4.42 -1.90
C ILE A 6 -7.84 -5.15 -0.78
N ILE A 7 -7.16 -6.24 -1.10
CA ILE A 7 -6.32 -6.98 -0.14
C ILE A 7 -5.21 -6.07 0.40
N THR A 8 -4.55 -5.31 -0.48
CA THR A 8 -3.51 -4.35 -0.07
C THR A 8 -4.07 -3.28 0.88
N ARG A 9 -5.27 -2.75 0.60
CA ARG A 9 -5.98 -1.81 1.48
C ARG A 9 -6.25 -2.43 2.86
N MET A 10 -6.77 -3.65 2.91
CA MET A 10 -7.01 -4.37 4.17
C MET A 10 -5.72 -4.59 4.96
N ASN A 11 -4.62 -4.93 4.28
CA ASN A 11 -3.33 -5.11 4.93
C ASN A 11 -2.78 -3.79 5.52
N ILE A 12 -2.99 -2.65 4.85
CA ILE A 12 -2.64 -1.34 5.40
C ILE A 12 -3.46 -1.03 6.66
N GLU A 13 -4.76 -1.33 6.66
CA GLU A 13 -5.60 -1.13 7.85
C GLU A 13 -5.14 -1.99 9.03
N GLN A 14 -4.78 -3.25 8.76
CA GLN A 14 -4.23 -4.15 9.78
C GLN A 14 -2.87 -3.67 10.30
N LEU A 15 -1.99 -3.25 9.40
CA LEU A 15 -0.68 -2.71 9.78
C LEU A 15 -0.81 -1.45 10.63
N ALA A 16 -1.66 -0.52 10.21
CA ALA A 16 -1.95 0.69 10.94
C ALA A 16 -2.51 0.39 12.34
N TRP A 17 -3.40 -0.60 12.44
CA TRP A 17 -3.92 -1.07 13.72
C TRP A 17 -2.82 -1.62 14.63
N VAL A 18 -1.94 -2.50 14.10
CA VAL A 18 -0.80 -3.03 14.87
C VAL A 18 0.09 -1.90 15.39
N CYS A 19 0.40 -0.90 14.56
CA CYS A 19 1.18 0.27 14.97
C CYS A 19 0.47 1.12 16.04
N ALA A 20 -0.86 1.18 16.04
CA ALA A 20 -1.60 1.97 17.03
C ALA A 20 -1.67 1.26 18.39
N ILE A 21 -1.83 -0.06 18.40
CA ILE A 21 -2.03 -0.82 19.65
C ILE A 21 -0.73 -1.05 20.43
N THR A 22 0.44 -0.80 19.84
CA THR A 22 1.74 -0.97 20.54
C THR A 22 1.87 -0.06 21.76
N GLU A 23 1.13 1.03 21.80
CA GLU A 23 1.12 2.02 22.88
C GLU A 23 0.10 1.72 23.99
N PHE A 24 -0.82 0.77 23.80
CA PHE A 24 -1.88 0.50 24.77
C PHE A 24 -1.41 -0.44 25.88
N ASP A 25 -1.85 -0.20 27.11
CA ASP A 25 -1.46 -0.99 28.29
C ASP A 25 -2.47 -2.10 28.61
N THR A 26 -3.69 -1.98 28.11
CA THR A 26 -4.80 -2.87 28.46
C THR A 26 -5.41 -3.56 27.26
N PHE A 27 -5.96 -4.76 27.48
CA PHE A 27 -6.63 -5.53 26.45
C PHE A 27 -7.92 -4.84 25.97
N GLU A 28 -8.60 -4.13 26.87
CA GLU A 28 -9.81 -3.36 26.60
C GLU A 28 -9.54 -2.22 25.61
N GLU A 29 -8.42 -1.51 25.74
CA GLU A 29 -7.99 -0.48 24.79
C GLU A 29 -7.71 -1.08 23.41
N VAL A 30 -7.04 -2.24 23.35
CA VAL A 30 -6.75 -2.95 22.10
C VAL A 30 -8.04 -3.34 21.37
N ILE A 31 -9.04 -3.86 22.08
CA ILE A 31 -10.32 -4.25 21.47
C ILE A 31 -11.13 -3.02 21.01
N ALA A 32 -11.09 -1.92 21.77
CA ALA A 32 -11.84 -0.71 21.44
C ALA A 32 -11.28 -0.01 20.19
N GLN A 33 -10.05 -0.31 19.79
CA GLN A 33 -9.38 0.35 18.68
C GLN A 33 -9.86 -0.18 17.32
N SER A 34 -10.43 0.73 16.53
CA SER A 34 -10.84 0.45 15.16
C SER A 34 -9.66 0.54 14.19
N THR A 35 -9.59 -0.39 13.23
CA THR A 35 -8.55 -0.42 12.19
C THR A 35 -8.53 0.86 11.35
N THR A 36 -9.70 1.39 10.97
CA THR A 36 -9.80 2.62 10.15
C THR A 36 -9.37 3.87 10.91
N LYS A 37 -9.62 3.93 12.22
CA LYS A 37 -9.13 5.01 13.09
C LYS A 37 -7.61 4.94 13.31
N SER A 38 -7.01 3.79 13.07
CA SER A 38 -5.58 3.56 13.29
C SER A 38 -4.68 4.10 12.17
N LEU A 39 -5.25 4.50 11.04
CA LEU A 39 -4.49 5.06 9.90
C LEU A 39 -3.66 6.31 10.27
N SER A 40 -4.07 7.06 11.29
CA SER A 40 -3.29 8.20 11.79
C SER A 40 -1.94 7.77 12.37
N ALA A 41 -1.85 6.60 13.01
CA ALA A 41 -0.60 6.06 13.52
C ALA A 41 0.39 5.79 12.38
N LEU A 42 -0.09 5.21 11.29
CA LEU A 42 0.74 4.93 10.11
C LEU A 42 1.22 6.21 9.40
N LYS A 43 0.41 7.28 9.41
CA LYS A 43 0.79 8.59 8.83
C LYS A 43 1.97 9.24 9.53
N ILE A 44 2.15 9.00 10.83
CA ILE A 44 3.30 9.51 11.59
C ILE A 44 4.60 8.85 11.08
N LEU A 45 4.54 7.57 10.75
CA LEU A 45 5.69 6.77 10.29
C LEU A 45 5.95 6.94 8.79
N TYR A 46 4.87 7.08 8.03
CA TYR A 46 4.89 7.22 6.58
C TYR A 46 3.84 8.26 6.17
N PRO A 47 4.20 9.55 6.04
CA PRO A 47 3.25 10.63 5.76
C PRO A 47 2.37 10.37 4.54
N SER A 48 2.93 9.80 3.47
CA SER A 48 2.21 9.47 2.24
C SER A 48 1.27 8.26 2.34
N SER A 49 1.22 7.56 3.48
CA SER A 49 0.41 6.33 3.64
C SER A 49 -1.08 6.63 3.57
N GLY A 50 -1.49 7.82 4.01
CA GLY A 50 -2.86 8.30 3.87
C GLY A 50 -3.28 8.53 2.42
N GLU A 51 -2.39 9.11 1.62
CA GLU A 51 -2.65 9.32 0.19
C GLU A 51 -2.70 7.99 -0.56
N PHE A 52 -1.78 7.08 -0.26
CA PHE A 52 -1.79 5.73 -0.82
C PHE A 52 -3.04 4.95 -0.42
N TYR A 53 -3.45 5.01 0.86
CA TYR A 53 -4.71 4.42 1.32
C TYR A 53 -5.92 5.03 0.61
N GLY A 54 -5.92 6.35 0.40
CA GLY A 54 -6.97 7.04 -0.36
C GLY A 54 -7.05 6.54 -1.80
N TRP A 55 -5.90 6.41 -2.46
CA TRP A 55 -5.79 5.84 -3.82
C TRP A 55 -6.26 4.38 -3.87
N LEU A 56 -5.90 3.54 -2.88
CA LEU A 56 -6.41 2.18 -2.81
C LEU A 56 -7.93 2.14 -2.60
N SER A 57 -8.45 3.05 -1.77
CA SER A 57 -9.88 3.13 -1.48
C SER A 57 -10.69 3.57 -2.70
N SER A 58 -10.19 4.51 -3.51
CA SER A 58 -10.86 4.90 -4.76
C SER A 58 -10.89 3.77 -5.80
N HIS A 59 -10.01 2.77 -5.67
CA HIS A 59 -9.99 1.58 -6.51
C HIS A 59 -10.71 0.36 -5.89
N ALA A 60 -11.06 0.42 -4.60
CA ALA A 60 -11.77 -0.65 -3.89
C ALA A 60 -13.29 -0.57 -4.09
N HIS A 61 -13.82 0.64 -4.27
CA HIS A 61 -15.24 0.83 -4.54
C HIS A 61 -15.51 0.66 -6.03
N TRP A 62 -16.35 -0.33 -6.37
CA TRP A 62 -16.72 -0.62 -7.75
C TRP A 62 -17.77 0.38 -8.24
N GLU A 63 -17.35 1.65 -8.36
CA GLU A 63 -18.18 2.70 -8.91
C GLU A 63 -18.38 2.52 -10.42
N PHE A 64 -19.38 3.19 -10.97
CA PHE A 64 -19.73 3.09 -12.39
C PHE A 64 -18.53 3.39 -13.31
N GLU A 65 -17.70 4.37 -12.95
CA GLU A 65 -16.49 4.72 -13.70
C GLU A 65 -15.41 3.62 -13.63
N ALA A 66 -15.33 2.86 -12.55
CA ALA A 66 -14.41 1.72 -12.45
C ALA A 66 -14.84 0.55 -13.36
N HIS A 67 -16.16 0.41 -13.63
CA HIS A 67 -16.63 -0.53 -14.65
C HIS A 67 -16.10 -0.15 -16.02
N ARG A 68 -16.12 1.15 -16.39
CA ARG A 68 -15.64 1.61 -17.69
C ARG A 68 -14.17 1.24 -17.94
N LYS A 69 -13.33 1.21 -16.89
CA LYS A 69 -11.93 0.74 -17.01
C LYS A 69 -11.83 -0.74 -17.44
N ALA A 70 -12.85 -1.56 -17.20
CA ALA A 70 -12.88 -2.96 -17.59
C ALA A 70 -13.42 -3.20 -19.01
N PHE A 71 -13.85 -2.14 -19.73
CA PHE A 71 -14.41 -2.26 -21.06
C PHE A 71 -13.68 -1.33 -22.04
N ASP A 72 -13.35 -1.86 -23.22
CA ASP A 72 -12.86 -1.05 -24.34
C ASP A 72 -14.07 -0.65 -25.21
N PHE A 73 -14.19 0.65 -25.47
CA PHE A 73 -15.25 1.26 -26.27
C PHE A 73 -14.70 1.91 -27.56
N SER A 74 -13.45 1.63 -27.93
CA SER A 74 -12.78 2.25 -29.09
C SER A 74 -13.23 1.70 -30.44
N SER A 75 -13.95 0.58 -30.45
CA SER A 75 -14.54 -0.09 -31.61
C SER A 75 -16.07 -0.06 -31.57
N ASP A 76 -16.72 -0.35 -32.71
CA ASP A 76 -18.19 -0.55 -32.77
C ASP A 76 -18.68 -1.71 -31.86
N ASP A 77 -17.74 -2.55 -31.41
CA ASP A 77 -17.96 -3.63 -30.44
C ASP A 77 -17.44 -3.26 -29.04
N ILE A 78 -18.15 -3.72 -28.00
CA ILE A 78 -17.74 -3.59 -26.60
C ILE A 78 -16.91 -4.82 -26.20
N PHE A 79 -15.65 -4.61 -25.86
CA PHE A 79 -14.76 -5.69 -25.40
C PHE A 79 -14.52 -5.61 -23.90
N THR A 80 -14.47 -6.76 -23.22
CA THR A 80 -14.03 -6.82 -21.81
C THR A 80 -12.51 -6.94 -21.75
N MET A 81 -11.87 -5.98 -21.08
CA MET A 81 -10.42 -5.96 -20.87
C MET A 81 -10.05 -6.85 -19.68
N LEU A 82 -9.77 -8.13 -19.96
CA LEU A 82 -9.27 -9.05 -18.94
C LEU A 82 -7.75 -8.85 -18.74
N ALA A 83 -7.36 -8.37 -17.56
CA ALA A 83 -6.00 -8.43 -17.02
C ALA A 83 -4.87 -7.97 -17.99
N THR A 84 -5.00 -6.77 -18.53
CA THR A 84 -3.97 -6.14 -19.36
C THR A 84 -2.61 -6.03 -18.66
N HIS A 85 -1.55 -5.87 -19.44
CA HIS A 85 -0.20 -5.65 -18.91
C HIS A 85 -0.14 -4.43 -17.98
N GLU A 86 -0.89 -3.37 -18.31
CA GLU A 86 -0.97 -2.17 -17.47
C GLU A 86 -1.59 -2.48 -16.09
N PHE A 87 -2.67 -3.26 -16.06
CA PHE A 87 -3.29 -3.67 -14.80
C PHE A 87 -2.37 -4.50 -13.90
N LYS A 88 -1.58 -5.41 -14.50
CA LYS A 88 -0.56 -6.17 -13.75
C LYS A 88 0.52 -5.24 -13.21
N LEU A 89 0.93 -4.26 -14.02
CA LEU A 89 1.95 -3.28 -13.66
C LEU A 89 1.50 -2.40 -12.49
N VAL A 90 0.26 -1.88 -12.53
CA VAL A 90 -0.33 -1.09 -11.44
C VAL A 90 -0.42 -1.89 -10.14
N ALA A 91 -0.90 -3.13 -10.21
CA ALA A 91 -0.97 -4.00 -9.04
C ALA A 91 0.41 -4.29 -8.43
N PHE A 92 1.41 -4.52 -9.29
CA PHE A 92 2.79 -4.76 -8.86
C PHE A 92 3.42 -3.51 -8.21
N VAL A 93 3.22 -2.35 -8.82
CA VAL A 93 3.64 -1.05 -8.27
C VAL A 93 2.99 -0.80 -6.90
N ALA A 94 1.69 -1.04 -6.76
CA ALA A 94 0.99 -0.89 -5.49
C ALA A 94 1.54 -1.84 -4.41
N LEU A 95 1.88 -3.08 -4.79
CA LEU A 95 2.52 -4.04 -3.88
C LEU A 95 3.90 -3.55 -3.42
N VAL A 96 4.69 -2.97 -4.32
CA VAL A 96 6.01 -2.39 -3.98
C VAL A 96 5.87 -1.22 -3.00
N VAL A 97 4.90 -0.31 -3.21
CA VAL A 97 4.60 0.78 -2.28
C VAL A 97 4.15 0.24 -0.93
N PHE A 98 3.26 -0.75 -0.92
CA PHE A 98 2.83 -1.40 0.31
C PHE A 98 3.99 -2.03 1.08
N TYR A 99 4.89 -2.71 0.40
CA TYR A 99 6.03 -3.35 1.04
C TYR A 99 6.98 -2.33 1.70
N ASP A 100 7.22 -1.18 1.07
CA ASP A 100 8.01 -0.10 1.68
C ASP A 100 7.36 0.43 2.97
N VAL A 101 6.04 0.65 2.94
CA VAL A 101 5.26 1.05 4.13
C VAL A 101 5.33 -0.04 5.22
N PHE A 102 5.23 -1.30 4.83
CA PHE A 102 5.32 -2.45 5.73
C PHE A 102 6.67 -2.55 6.43
N LEU A 103 7.78 -2.41 5.70
CA LEU A 103 9.12 -2.43 6.28
C LEU A 103 9.30 -1.33 7.33
N LYS A 104 8.90 -0.10 7.01
CA LYS A 104 9.02 1.03 7.95
C LYS A 104 8.15 0.87 9.20
N ALA A 105 6.95 0.31 9.04
CA ALA A 105 6.11 -0.04 10.17
C ALA A 105 6.74 -1.14 11.04
N LEU A 106 7.35 -2.17 10.43
CA LEU A 106 8.08 -3.20 11.17
C LEU A 106 9.27 -2.65 11.94
N GLU A 107 10.07 -1.75 11.35
CA GLU A 107 11.18 -1.08 12.03
C GLU A 107 10.69 -0.35 13.29
N THR A 108 9.56 0.35 13.18
CA THR A 108 8.95 1.06 14.31
C THR A 108 8.49 0.10 15.40
N ILE A 109 7.79 -0.98 15.01
CA ILE A 109 7.32 -2.00 15.95
C ILE A 109 8.52 -2.67 16.65
N ARG A 110 9.61 -2.94 15.93
CA ARG A 110 10.86 -3.50 16.48
C ARG A 110 11.57 -2.55 17.43
N ALA A 111 11.59 -1.26 17.13
CA ALA A 111 12.20 -0.23 17.97
C ALA A 111 11.39 0.06 19.26
N SER A 112 10.15 -0.44 19.35
CA SER A 112 9.34 -0.28 20.56
C SER A 112 10.04 -0.91 21.78
N PRO A 113 10.17 -0.17 22.91
CA PRO A 113 10.86 -0.65 24.11
C PRO A 113 10.33 -1.99 24.63
N ARG A 114 9.04 -2.26 24.43
CA ARG A 114 8.37 -3.51 24.83
C ARG A 114 8.85 -4.74 24.06
N LYS A 115 9.48 -4.56 22.89
CA LYS A 115 9.98 -5.65 22.03
C LYS A 115 11.49 -5.90 22.12
N ALA A 116 12.25 -5.02 22.79
CA ALA A 116 13.68 -5.22 23.03
C ALA A 116 13.99 -6.52 23.80
N GLU A 117 12.99 -7.08 24.50
CA GLU A 117 13.09 -8.37 25.20
C GLU A 117 12.74 -9.58 24.32
N ALA A 118 12.17 -9.40 23.12
CA ALA A 118 11.51 -10.47 22.36
C ALA A 118 12.22 -10.94 21.08
N GLU A 119 13.17 -10.21 20.47
CA GLU A 119 13.71 -10.59 19.14
C GLU A 119 15.23 -10.82 19.09
N LYS A 120 15.59 -12.10 18.85
CA LYS A 120 16.92 -12.63 18.46
C LYS A 120 16.95 -13.17 17.02
N THR A 121 15.94 -12.89 16.21
CA THR A 121 15.81 -13.40 14.83
C THR A 121 15.68 -12.23 13.86
N SER A 122 16.81 -11.77 13.33
CA SER A 122 16.85 -10.75 12.27
C SER A 122 16.65 -11.39 10.90
N ILE A 123 15.81 -10.76 10.08
CA ILE A 123 15.75 -10.99 8.64
C ILE A 123 16.77 -10.00 8.02
N ASP A 124 17.63 -10.47 7.12
CA ASP A 124 18.59 -9.64 6.40
C ASP A 124 17.86 -8.90 5.26
N ASP A 125 17.69 -7.59 5.41
CA ASP A 125 16.91 -6.72 4.51
C ASP A 125 17.76 -6.05 3.41
N SER A 126 19.01 -6.50 3.17
CA SER A 126 19.99 -5.75 2.38
C SER A 126 19.80 -5.71 0.85
N GLU A 127 18.81 -6.41 0.27
CA GLU A 127 18.69 -6.52 -1.21
C GLU A 127 17.42 -5.94 -1.84
N PHE A 128 16.39 -5.54 -1.07
CA PHE A 128 15.15 -5.03 -1.67
C PHE A 128 15.15 -3.50 -1.81
N THR A 129 15.16 -2.98 -3.04
CA THR A 129 15.07 -1.54 -3.32
C THR A 129 13.80 -1.19 -4.11
N PRO A 130 12.68 -0.83 -3.42
CA PRO A 130 11.41 -0.47 -4.05
C PRO A 130 11.55 0.56 -5.18
N LEU A 131 12.44 1.53 -5.00
CA LEU A 131 12.70 2.62 -5.93
C LEU A 131 13.33 2.13 -7.25
N ALA A 132 14.29 1.20 -7.21
CA ALA A 132 14.92 0.67 -8.42
C ALA A 132 13.91 -0.10 -9.28
N MET A 133 13.02 -0.86 -8.63
CA MET A 133 11.93 -1.56 -9.30
C MET A 133 10.95 -0.57 -9.95
N MET A 134 10.64 0.54 -9.27
CA MET A 134 9.78 1.60 -9.83
C MET A 134 10.36 2.23 -11.09
N HIS A 135 11.68 2.49 -11.10
CA HIS A 135 12.36 3.03 -12.26
C HIS A 135 12.30 2.08 -13.46
N ALA A 136 12.49 0.77 -13.24
CA ALA A 136 12.35 -0.23 -14.29
C ALA A 136 10.93 -0.29 -14.87
N ILE A 137 9.91 -0.17 -14.02
CA ILE A 137 8.49 -0.16 -14.40
C ILE A 137 8.13 1.09 -15.21
N LYS A 138 8.59 2.26 -14.78
CA LYS A 138 8.36 3.52 -15.50
C LYS A 138 8.98 3.51 -16.90
N ALA A 139 10.10 2.80 -17.10
CA ALA A 139 10.69 2.64 -18.42
C ALA A 139 9.81 1.79 -19.38
N ILE A 140 8.99 0.88 -18.84
CA ILE A 140 8.09 0.02 -19.62
C ILE A 140 6.79 0.76 -19.98
N SER A 141 6.29 1.60 -19.08
CA SER A 141 5.06 2.38 -19.29
C SER A 141 5.24 3.82 -18.80
N PRO A 142 5.91 4.67 -19.61
CA PRO A 142 6.32 6.01 -19.20
C PRO A 142 5.14 6.98 -19.03
N ASP A 143 4.05 6.75 -19.77
CA ASP A 143 2.91 7.64 -19.85
C ASP A 143 1.73 7.22 -18.95
N SER A 144 1.86 6.12 -18.20
CA SER A 144 0.76 5.65 -17.34
C SER A 144 0.56 6.59 -16.14
N PRO A 145 -0.62 7.22 -15.99
CA PRO A 145 -0.89 8.16 -14.91
C PRO A 145 -0.91 7.47 -13.54
N GLU A 146 -1.33 6.20 -13.48
CA GLU A 146 -1.36 5.42 -12.24
C GLU A 146 0.05 5.13 -11.73
N ILE A 147 0.97 4.73 -12.64
CA ILE A 147 2.39 4.52 -12.29
C ILE A 147 3.03 5.84 -11.84
N ALA A 148 2.73 6.93 -12.54
CA ALA A 148 3.22 8.26 -12.16
C ALA A 148 2.72 8.66 -10.76
N GLN A 149 1.45 8.41 -10.43
CA GLN A 149 0.89 8.70 -9.11
C GLN A 149 1.54 7.84 -8.03
N LEU A 150 1.63 6.52 -8.24
CA LEU A 150 2.19 5.59 -7.28
C LEU A 150 3.70 5.84 -7.02
N SER A 151 4.46 6.23 -8.04
CA SER A 151 5.87 6.55 -7.90
C SER A 151 6.14 7.74 -6.96
N ARG A 152 5.20 8.68 -6.83
CA ARG A 152 5.31 9.81 -5.90
C ARG A 152 5.30 9.33 -4.45
N PHE A 153 4.57 8.26 -4.15
CA PHE A 153 4.52 7.71 -2.80
C PHE A 153 5.88 7.20 -2.34
N LEU A 154 6.71 6.65 -3.24
CA LEU A 154 8.06 6.17 -2.89
C LEU A 154 9.09 7.29 -2.72
N VAL A 155 8.91 8.43 -3.40
CA VAL A 155 9.88 9.54 -3.38
C VAL A 155 9.61 10.50 -2.20
N GLY A 156 8.38 10.53 -1.68
CA GLY A 156 7.88 11.52 -0.71
C GLY A 156 8.26 11.33 0.77
N SER A 157 9.38 10.69 1.12
CA SER A 157 9.76 10.48 2.55
C SER A 157 11.18 10.93 2.90
N LYS A 158 11.70 11.98 2.26
CA LYS A 158 12.93 12.66 2.69
C LYS A 158 12.61 14.00 3.35
N HIS A 159 12.04 13.98 4.55
CA HIS A 159 11.96 15.14 5.44
C HIS A 159 12.32 14.72 6.85
#